data_AF-A0A7J5TV62-F1
#
_entry.id   AF-A0A7J5TV62-F1
#
_cell.length_a   1.000
_cell.length_b   1.000
_cell.length_c   1.000
_cell.angle_alpha   90.00
_cell.angle_beta   90.00
_cell.angle_gamma   90.00
#
_symmetry.space_group_name_H-M   'P 1'
#
loop_
_entity.id
_entity.type
_entity.pdbx_description
1 polymer ?
#
loop_
_entity_poly.entity_id
_entity_poly.type
_entity_poly.pdbx_seq_one_letter_code
_entity_poly.pdbx_strand_id
1 'polypeptide(L)'
;MTPSNPTKPKFIGDPLNATYRWELYLTNGKIFDGYSKAKGMDEKKDKQALLQDCIARLLNNGYLDKCYQMFFYERGDSHRSQDQLILEMYPHGCKPHASLELDLSTCNFLDRIYDARRTGQGKNFKELLPPRVSNREQEKIDFAYSKARFPTQGDLHTYCVNVMLKKYARPRVEAWYEACKINYTQALTSATAPAPQPDVYNQQAAAAAQRTIQGLHNKYSSNR
;
A
#
# COMPACT_ATOMS: atom_id res chain seq x y z
N MET A 1 15.22 37.69 -33.42
CA MET A 1 14.04 37.68 -32.52
C MET A 1 13.90 36.27 -31.96
N THR A 2 14.37 36.04 -30.74
CA THR A 2 14.21 34.75 -30.05
C THR A 2 12.76 34.64 -29.55
N PRO A 3 12.05 33.55 -29.81
CA PRO A 3 10.68 33.38 -29.32
C PRO A 3 10.71 33.34 -27.79
N SER A 4 9.92 34.21 -27.17
CA SER A 4 9.73 34.24 -25.72
C SER A 4 9.18 32.89 -25.26
N ASN A 5 9.92 32.20 -24.40
CA ASN A 5 9.45 31.00 -23.73
C ASN A 5 8.05 31.27 -23.12
N PRO A 6 7.05 30.39 -23.32
CA PRO A 6 5.76 30.55 -22.68
C PRO A 6 5.97 30.57 -21.17
N THR A 7 5.60 31.70 -20.56
CA THR A 7 5.66 31.93 -19.12
C THR A 7 4.94 30.79 -18.43
N LYS A 8 5.67 29.94 -17.70
CA LYS A 8 5.07 28.88 -16.90
C LYS A 8 3.97 29.49 -16.03
N PRO A 9 2.75 28.91 -16.01
CA PRO A 9 1.66 29.46 -15.22
C PRO A 9 2.10 29.58 -13.76
N LYS A 10 1.96 30.80 -13.20
CA LYS A 10 2.29 31.09 -11.80
C LYS A 10 1.33 30.29 -10.92
N PHE A 11 1.85 29.54 -9.95
CA PHE A 11 1.02 28.85 -8.97
C PHE A 11 0.26 29.88 -8.13
N ILE A 12 -1.08 29.79 -8.15
CA ILE A 12 -1.98 30.59 -7.32
C ILE A 12 -2.68 29.61 -6.38
N GLY A 13 -2.47 29.75 -5.07
CA GLY A 13 -3.08 28.88 -4.07
C GLY A 13 -4.61 29.03 -4.01
N ASP A 14 -5.30 27.95 -3.66
CA ASP A 14 -6.75 27.94 -3.40
C ASP A 14 -7.01 28.07 -1.88
N PRO A 15 -7.31 29.27 -1.36
CA PRO A 15 -7.51 29.49 0.07
C PRO A 15 -8.84 28.94 0.58
N LEU A 16 -9.75 28.49 -0.29
CA LEU A 16 -11.06 28.00 0.14
C LEU A 16 -11.01 26.48 0.27
N ASN A 17 -10.43 25.79 -0.71
CA ASN A 17 -10.55 24.33 -0.81
C ASN A 17 -9.23 23.56 -0.57
N ALA A 18 -8.16 24.23 -0.14
CA ALA A 18 -6.93 23.55 0.23
C ALA A 18 -7.07 22.83 1.57
N THR A 19 -6.46 21.65 1.70
CA THR A 19 -6.36 20.89 2.96
C THR A 19 -5.31 21.51 3.87
N TYR A 20 -4.17 21.91 3.32
CA TYR A 20 -3.05 22.47 4.09
C TYR A 20 -2.71 23.89 3.67
N ARG A 21 -2.32 24.69 4.66
CA ARG A 21 -1.73 26.02 4.53
C ARG A 21 -0.31 26.00 5.10
N TRP A 22 0.57 26.86 4.60
CA TRP A 22 1.89 27.05 5.19
C TRP A 22 2.23 28.53 5.31
N GLU A 23 3.18 28.82 6.19
CA GLU A 23 3.81 30.12 6.36
C GLU A 23 5.33 29.94 6.39
N LEU A 24 6.05 30.78 5.66
CA LEU A 24 7.50 30.77 5.54
C LEU A 24 8.04 32.08 6.06
N TYR A 25 8.87 32.03 7.10
CA TYR A 25 9.49 33.19 7.68
C TYR A 25 10.94 33.28 7.22
N LEU A 26 11.19 34.17 6.26
CA LEU A 26 12.50 34.30 5.63
C LEU A 26 13.47 35.08 6.51
N THR A 27 14.76 34.76 6.37
CA THR A 27 15.86 35.45 7.07
C THR A 27 15.96 36.94 6.74
N ASN A 28 15.35 37.39 5.65
CA ASN A 28 15.26 38.81 5.26
C ASN A 28 14.04 39.54 5.86
N GLY A 29 13.31 38.92 6.79
CA GLY A 29 12.14 39.49 7.46
C GLY A 29 10.83 39.42 6.66
N LYS A 30 10.84 38.86 5.45
CA LYS A 30 9.61 38.65 4.66
C LYS A 30 8.89 37.39 5.08
N ILE A 31 7.56 37.45 5.08
CA ILE A 31 6.69 36.29 5.32
C ILE A 31 6.00 35.93 4.01
N PHE A 32 6.02 34.64 3.66
CA PHE A 32 5.25 34.10 2.56
C PHE A 32 4.23 33.11 3.08
N ASP A 33 3.00 33.20 2.63
CA ASP A 33 1.95 32.24 2.91
C ASP A 33 1.44 31.58 1.61
N GLY A 34 0.84 30.41 1.76
CA GLY A 34 0.26 29.72 0.64
C GLY A 34 -0.31 28.37 1.02
N TYR A 35 -0.69 27.63 -0.01
CA TYR A 35 -1.65 26.54 0.10
C TYR A 35 -1.17 25.30 -0.67
N SER A 36 -1.62 24.14 -0.22
CA SER A 36 -1.33 22.83 -0.84
C SER A 36 -2.01 22.64 -2.20
N LYS A 37 -3.14 23.32 -2.43
CA LYS A 37 -3.94 23.27 -3.67
C LYS A 37 -3.70 24.47 -4.56
N ALA A 38 -3.58 24.24 -5.88
CA ALA A 38 -3.68 25.30 -6.89
C ALA A 38 -5.14 25.60 -7.21
N LYS A 39 -5.48 26.87 -7.45
CA LYS A 39 -6.82 27.27 -7.88
C LYS A 39 -7.22 26.53 -9.17
N GLY A 40 -8.38 25.87 -9.13
CA GLY A 40 -8.92 25.13 -10.28
C GLY A 40 -8.32 23.73 -10.52
N MET A 41 -7.47 23.23 -9.63
CA MET A 41 -6.96 21.86 -9.68
C MET A 41 -7.45 21.05 -8.49
N ASP A 42 -7.79 19.78 -8.69
CA ASP A 42 -8.11 18.90 -7.57
C ASP A 42 -6.88 18.56 -6.74
N GLU A 43 -7.08 18.43 -5.43
CA GLU A 43 -6.05 17.89 -4.55
C GLU A 43 -5.92 16.38 -4.72
N LYS A 44 -4.76 15.88 -4.29
CA LYS A 44 -4.59 14.45 -4.11
C LYS A 44 -5.60 13.92 -3.10
N LYS A 45 -6.10 12.71 -3.37
CA LYS A 45 -6.96 11.96 -2.45
C LYS A 45 -6.21 11.59 -1.18
N ASP A 46 -4.96 11.15 -1.35
CA ASP A 46 -4.04 10.89 -0.25
C ASP A 46 -3.49 12.23 0.28
N LYS A 47 -4.05 12.67 1.41
CA LYS A 47 -3.69 13.93 2.06
C LYS A 47 -2.31 13.89 2.70
N GLN A 48 -1.89 12.73 3.17
CA GLN A 48 -0.54 12.53 3.66
C GLN A 48 0.48 12.75 2.52
N ALA A 49 0.28 12.09 1.37
CA ALA A 49 1.14 12.28 0.21
C ALA A 49 1.13 13.74 -0.30
N LEU A 50 -0.02 14.42 -0.21
CA LEU A 50 -0.14 15.84 -0.54
C LEU A 50 0.75 16.72 0.33
N LEU A 51 0.73 16.53 1.66
CA LEU A 51 1.56 17.28 2.59
C LEU A 51 3.05 17.05 2.32
N GLN A 52 3.45 15.79 2.18
CA GLN A 52 4.85 15.40 1.90
C GLN A 52 5.36 16.02 0.60
N ASP A 53 4.55 16.01 -0.47
CA ASP A 53 4.91 16.67 -1.73
C ASP A 53 5.02 18.19 -1.58
N CYS A 54 4.13 18.79 -0.79
CA CYS A 54 4.16 20.21 -0.53
C CYS A 54 5.46 20.61 0.17
N ILE A 55 5.84 19.88 1.23
CA ILE A 55 7.11 20.04 1.94
C ILE A 55 8.27 19.86 0.96
N ALA A 56 8.36 18.71 0.28
CA ALA A 56 9.44 18.43 -0.66
C ALA A 56 9.61 19.51 -1.74
N ARG A 57 8.51 20.05 -2.28
CA ARG A 57 8.53 21.15 -3.25
C ARG A 57 9.13 22.44 -2.66
N LEU A 58 8.74 22.81 -1.44
CA LEU A 58 9.26 23.99 -0.76
C LEU A 58 10.76 23.83 -0.47
N LEU A 59 11.17 22.68 0.08
CA LEU A 59 12.57 22.44 0.40
C LEU A 59 13.45 22.42 -0.86
N ASN A 60 12.98 21.84 -1.97
CA ASN A 60 13.71 21.86 -3.25
C ASN A 60 13.87 23.27 -3.85
N ASN A 61 12.98 24.20 -3.50
CA ASN A 61 13.13 25.62 -3.86
C ASN A 61 14.13 26.36 -2.94
N GLY A 62 14.78 25.63 -2.04
CA GLY A 62 15.78 26.11 -1.09
C GLY A 62 15.19 26.81 0.12
N TYR A 63 13.89 26.67 0.40
CA TYR A 63 13.25 27.41 1.50
C TYR A 63 13.76 26.98 2.87
N LEU A 64 14.28 25.77 3.04
CA LEU A 64 14.88 25.33 4.30
C LEU A 64 16.12 26.17 4.69
N ASP A 65 16.87 26.65 3.70
CA ASP A 65 18.08 27.47 3.92
C ASP A 65 17.75 28.98 3.95
N LYS A 66 16.59 29.37 3.41
CA LYS A 66 16.17 30.78 3.31
C LYS A 66 15.26 31.21 4.45
N CYS A 67 14.67 30.26 5.18
CA CYS A 67 13.78 30.52 6.30
C CYS A 67 14.48 30.28 7.63
N TYR A 68 14.19 31.10 8.64
CA TYR A 68 14.52 30.73 10.01
C TYR A 68 13.46 29.81 10.62
N GLN A 69 12.24 29.82 10.07
CA GLN A 69 11.12 28.99 10.51
C GLN A 69 10.08 28.80 9.40
N MET A 70 9.45 27.63 9.36
CA MET A 70 8.32 27.32 8.49
C MET A 70 7.23 26.67 9.33
N PHE A 71 5.98 27.09 9.13
CA PHE A 71 4.81 26.49 9.77
C PHE A 71 3.90 25.85 8.73
N PHE A 72 3.35 24.70 9.06
CA PHE A 72 2.32 24.04 8.28
C PHE A 72 1.10 23.82 9.15
N TYR A 73 -0.05 24.11 8.56
CA TYR A 73 -1.34 24.02 9.21
C TYR A 73 -2.25 23.09 8.43
N GLU A 74 -2.98 22.26 9.15
CA GLU A 74 -4.19 21.61 8.66
C GLU A 74 -5.33 22.62 8.74
N ARG A 75 -6.03 22.82 7.63
CA ARG A 75 -7.08 23.83 7.57
C ARG A 75 -8.33 23.33 8.28
N GLY A 76 -8.85 24.19 9.15
CA GLY A 76 -10.21 24.05 9.67
C GLY A 76 -11.23 24.48 8.61
N ASP A 77 -12.33 25.08 9.03
CA ASP A 77 -13.29 25.65 8.08
C ASP A 77 -12.69 26.84 7.32
N SER A 78 -13.53 27.71 6.77
CA SER A 78 -13.12 28.73 5.80
C SER A 78 -12.17 29.81 6.34
N HIS A 79 -11.90 29.88 7.65
CA HIS A 79 -11.15 30.98 8.27
C HIS A 79 -9.80 30.56 8.87
N ARG A 80 -8.73 31.32 8.57
CA ARG A 80 -7.33 31.02 9.00
C ARG A 80 -7.15 30.86 10.51
N SER A 81 -7.98 31.52 11.31
CA SER A 81 -7.91 31.45 12.78
C SER A 81 -8.30 30.08 13.34
N GLN A 82 -8.90 29.22 12.52
CA GLN A 82 -9.29 27.86 12.88
C GLN A 82 -8.30 26.82 12.36
N ASP A 83 -7.26 27.26 11.63
CA ASP A 83 -6.23 26.36 11.13
C ASP A 83 -5.41 25.81 12.31
N GLN A 84 -5.23 24.50 12.34
CA GLN A 84 -4.47 23.81 13.38
C GLN A 84 -3.01 23.65 12.95
N LEU A 85 -2.07 24.09 13.77
CA LEU A 85 -0.64 23.87 13.52
C LEU A 85 -0.33 22.38 13.63
N ILE A 86 0.27 21.81 12.58
CA ILE A 86 0.63 20.38 12.51
C ILE A 86 2.13 20.15 12.38
N LEU A 87 2.90 21.15 11.97
CA LEU A 87 4.35 21.02 11.83
C LEU A 87 5.05 22.37 11.92
N GLU A 88 6.10 22.40 12.73
CA GLU A 88 7.12 23.45 12.70
C GLU A 88 8.40 22.89 12.09
N MET A 89 9.02 23.61 11.17
CA MET A 89 10.32 23.28 10.62
C MET A 89 11.29 24.43 10.82
N TYR A 90 12.52 24.10 11.19
CA TYR A 90 13.65 24.99 11.41
C TYR A 90 14.82 24.51 10.56
N PRO A 91 15.85 25.33 10.30
CA PRO A 91 17.03 24.90 9.55
C PRO A 91 17.71 23.63 10.09
N HIS A 92 17.57 23.35 11.39
CA HIS A 92 18.29 22.27 12.07
C HIS A 92 17.40 21.15 12.64
N GLY A 93 16.08 21.26 12.48
CA GLY A 93 15.17 20.24 12.99
C GLY A 93 13.70 20.60 12.76
N CYS A 94 12.81 19.68 13.09
CA CYS A 94 11.38 19.90 13.02
C CYS A 94 10.67 19.42 14.28
N LYS A 95 9.45 19.91 14.45
CA LYS A 95 8.55 19.53 15.54
C LYS A 95 7.17 19.21 14.94
N PRO A 96 6.79 17.92 14.84
CA PRO A 96 5.43 17.56 14.48
C PRO A 96 4.48 17.90 15.63
N HIS A 97 3.22 18.16 15.29
CA HIS A 97 2.15 18.50 16.22
C HIS A 97 0.85 17.80 15.83
N ALA A 98 -0.04 17.62 16.82
CA ALA A 98 -1.43 17.21 16.60
C ALA A 98 -1.55 15.96 15.71
N SER A 99 -2.29 16.04 14.60
CA SER A 99 -2.54 14.92 13.68
C SER A 99 -1.24 14.33 13.10
N LEU A 100 -0.15 15.11 13.04
CA LEU A 100 1.11 14.66 12.48
C LEU A 100 1.97 13.84 13.44
N GLU A 101 1.77 13.95 14.76
CA GLU A 101 2.56 13.18 15.75
C GLU A 101 2.37 11.67 15.58
N LEU A 102 1.17 11.25 15.18
CA LEU A 102 0.81 9.85 14.94
C LEU A 102 1.11 9.41 13.50
N ASP A 103 1.47 10.35 12.62
CA ASP A 103 1.77 10.05 11.23
C ASP A 103 3.23 9.62 11.03
N LEU A 104 3.49 8.35 11.33
CA LEU A 104 4.82 7.74 11.22
C LEU A 104 5.45 7.89 9.83
N SER A 105 4.67 7.82 8.75
CA SER A 105 5.25 7.88 7.41
C SER A 105 5.72 9.31 7.07
N THR A 106 5.02 10.34 7.56
CA THR A 106 5.51 11.72 7.40
C THR A 106 6.65 12.02 8.36
N CYS A 107 6.61 11.55 9.61
CA CYS A 107 7.73 11.70 10.54
C CYS A 107 9.02 11.04 9.99
N ASN A 108 8.95 9.80 9.51
CA ASN A 108 10.09 9.12 8.88
C ASN A 108 10.59 9.84 7.62
N PHE A 109 9.72 10.56 6.90
CA PHE A 109 10.14 11.41 5.79
C PHE A 109 10.91 12.64 6.28
N LEU A 110 10.44 13.30 7.34
CA LEU A 110 11.12 14.43 7.96
C LEU A 110 12.48 14.04 8.51
N ASP A 111 12.60 12.89 9.17
CA ASP A 111 13.88 12.39 9.68
C ASP A 111 14.89 12.20 8.54
N ARG A 112 14.47 11.58 7.43
CA ARG A 112 15.31 11.42 6.22
C ARG A 112 15.78 12.76 5.66
N ILE A 113 14.95 13.80 5.71
CA ILE A 113 15.33 15.16 5.27
C ILE A 113 16.49 15.70 6.13
N TYR A 114 16.38 15.61 7.46
CA TYR A 114 17.40 16.16 8.36
C TYR A 114 18.66 15.31 8.41
N ASP A 115 18.55 13.99 8.23
CA ASP A 115 19.71 13.11 8.07
C ASP A 115 20.48 13.39 6.77
N ALA A 116 19.78 13.57 5.64
CA ALA A 116 20.41 13.97 4.39
C ALA A 116 21.15 15.32 4.53
N ARG A 117 20.54 16.27 5.25
CA ARG A 117 21.16 17.56 5.56
C ARG A 117 22.42 17.41 6.42
N ARG A 118 22.35 16.61 7.49
CA ARG A 118 23.46 16.38 8.42
C ARG A 118 24.65 15.69 7.74
N THR A 119 24.38 14.80 6.81
CA THR A 119 25.39 14.04 6.06
C THR A 119 25.90 14.76 4.81
N GLY A 120 25.29 15.90 4.43
CA GLY A 120 25.62 16.63 3.21
C GLY A 120 25.19 15.94 1.92
N GLN A 121 24.35 14.90 2.00
CA GLN A 121 23.83 14.20 0.83
C GLN A 121 22.66 14.96 0.19
N GLY A 122 22.69 15.04 -1.14
CA GLY A 122 21.63 15.46 -2.07
C GLY A 122 20.53 16.40 -1.54
N LYS A 123 20.54 17.66 -1.97
CA LYS A 123 19.44 18.62 -1.74
C LYS A 123 18.14 18.31 -2.52
N ASN A 124 18.03 17.12 -3.14
CA ASN A 124 16.84 16.72 -3.88
C ASN A 124 15.83 16.00 -2.98
N PHE A 125 15.05 16.78 -2.23
CA PHE A 125 14.10 16.26 -1.24
C PHE A 125 12.94 15.44 -1.85
N LYS A 126 12.78 15.45 -3.18
CA LYS A 126 11.77 14.59 -3.85
C LYS A 126 12.17 13.12 -3.83
N GLU A 127 13.47 12.83 -3.86
CA GLU A 127 13.97 11.44 -3.82
C GLU A 127 13.83 10.82 -2.42
N LEU A 128 13.64 11.67 -1.41
CA LEU A 128 13.43 11.25 -0.02
C LEU A 128 11.96 10.96 0.29
N LEU A 129 11.03 11.20 -0.64
CA LEU A 129 9.62 10.88 -0.42
C LEU A 129 9.44 9.38 -0.11
N PRO A 130 8.46 9.00 0.74
CA PRO A 130 8.13 7.59 0.92
C PRO A 130 7.80 6.93 -0.43
N PRO A 131 8.19 5.65 -0.63
CA PRO A 131 7.78 4.91 -1.81
C PRO A 131 6.26 4.88 -1.88
N ARG A 132 5.72 5.28 -3.03
CA ARG A 132 4.27 5.30 -3.26
C ARG A 132 3.93 4.10 -4.12
N VAL A 133 2.94 3.34 -3.68
CA VAL A 133 2.36 2.30 -4.50
C VAL A 133 1.68 2.98 -5.68
N SER A 134 2.20 2.77 -6.88
CA SER A 134 1.54 3.29 -8.08
C SER A 134 0.15 2.68 -8.23
N ASN A 135 -0.79 3.35 -8.91
CA ASN A 135 -2.12 2.78 -9.18
C ASN A 135 -2.01 1.37 -9.80
N ARG A 136 -1.00 1.13 -10.63
CA ARG A 136 -0.74 -0.17 -11.26
C ARG A 136 -0.23 -1.22 -10.28
N GLU A 137 0.63 -0.84 -9.33
CA GLU A 137 1.08 -1.76 -8.27
C GLU A 137 -0.01 -2.04 -7.26
N GLN A 138 -0.81 -1.03 -6.89
CA GLN A 138 -1.95 -1.20 -6.00
C GLN A 138 -2.98 -2.12 -6.66
N GLU A 139 -3.19 -1.96 -7.95
CA GLU A 139 -4.04 -2.84 -8.72
C GLU A 139 -3.49 -4.28 -8.76
N LYS A 140 -2.18 -4.47 -8.96
CA LYS A 140 -1.55 -5.81 -8.85
C LYS A 140 -1.77 -6.44 -7.48
N ILE A 141 -1.65 -5.66 -6.40
CA ILE A 141 -1.90 -6.12 -5.03
C ILE A 141 -3.38 -6.47 -4.86
N ASP A 142 -4.29 -5.59 -5.29
CA ASP A 142 -5.72 -5.80 -5.16
C ASP A 142 -6.16 -7.08 -5.90
N PHE A 143 -5.59 -7.33 -7.09
CA PHE A 143 -5.83 -8.52 -7.91
C PHE A 143 -4.85 -9.68 -7.66
N ALA A 144 -4.07 -9.65 -6.57
CA ALA A 144 -3.22 -10.78 -6.19
C ALA A 144 -4.07 -11.89 -5.56
N TYR A 145 -4.12 -13.05 -6.21
CA TYR A 145 -4.83 -14.22 -5.72
C TYR A 145 -3.94 -15.10 -4.83
N SER A 146 -4.47 -15.57 -3.71
CA SER A 146 -3.92 -16.69 -2.95
C SER A 146 -5.01 -17.34 -2.11
N LYS A 147 -4.88 -18.65 -1.83
CA LYS A 147 -5.79 -19.36 -0.92
C LYS A 147 -5.64 -18.89 0.54
N ALA A 148 -4.51 -18.31 0.91
CA ALA A 148 -4.34 -17.69 2.22
C ALA A 148 -5.18 -16.42 2.36
N ARG A 149 -5.30 -15.64 1.27
CA ARG A 149 -6.07 -14.39 1.23
C ARG A 149 -7.57 -14.63 1.01
N PHE A 150 -7.90 -15.62 0.19
CA PHE A 150 -9.28 -16.00 -0.14
C PHE A 150 -9.46 -17.49 0.13
N PRO A 151 -9.73 -17.91 1.39
CA PRO A 151 -9.85 -19.32 1.73
C PRO A 151 -10.96 -20.03 0.98
N THR A 152 -12.10 -19.36 0.78
CA THR A 152 -13.26 -19.92 0.07
C THR A 152 -13.61 -19.11 -1.17
N GLN A 153 -14.36 -19.71 -2.09
CA GLN A 153 -14.92 -19.00 -3.25
C GLN A 153 -15.87 -17.87 -2.81
N GLY A 154 -16.55 -18.03 -1.67
CA GLY A 154 -17.41 -17.00 -1.08
C GLY A 154 -16.64 -15.75 -0.66
N ASP A 155 -15.43 -15.92 -0.09
CA ASP A 155 -14.55 -14.81 0.29
C ASP A 155 -14.06 -14.04 -0.94
N LEU A 156 -13.69 -14.76 -2.00
CA LEU A 156 -13.30 -14.16 -3.28
C LEU A 156 -14.46 -13.36 -3.89
N HIS A 157 -15.68 -13.91 -3.89
CA HIS A 157 -16.87 -13.23 -4.41
C HIS A 157 -17.18 -11.95 -3.62
N THR A 158 -17.17 -12.04 -2.29
CA THR A 158 -17.42 -10.89 -1.40
C THR A 158 -16.40 -9.78 -1.62
N TYR A 159 -15.12 -10.13 -1.77
CA TYR A 159 -14.07 -9.17 -2.11
C TYR A 159 -14.34 -8.49 -3.46
N CYS A 160 -14.69 -9.24 -4.50
CA CYS A 160 -14.97 -8.71 -5.84
C CYS A 160 -16.13 -7.72 -5.82
N VAL A 161 -17.24 -8.03 -5.13
CA VAL A 161 -18.38 -7.11 -4.97
C VAL A 161 -17.93 -5.80 -4.30
N ASN A 162 -17.17 -5.89 -3.22
CA ASN A 162 -16.69 -4.71 -2.49
C ASN A 162 -15.75 -3.82 -3.33
N VAL A 163 -14.86 -4.44 -4.10
CA VAL A 163 -13.92 -3.72 -4.96
C VAL A 163 -14.60 -3.10 -6.17
N MET A 164 -15.59 -3.78 -6.75
CA MET A 164 -16.40 -3.28 -7.87
C MET A 164 -17.19 -2.03 -7.48
N LEU A 165 -17.77 -2.01 -6.27
CA LEU A 165 -18.54 -0.86 -5.78
C LEU A 165 -17.67 0.38 -5.52
N LYS A 166 -16.38 0.20 -5.22
CA LYS A 166 -15.55 1.27 -4.64
C LYS A 166 -14.38 1.72 -5.51
N LYS A 167 -13.84 0.86 -6.39
CA LYS A 167 -12.50 1.06 -6.96
C LYS A 167 -12.37 0.80 -8.46
N TYR A 168 -12.88 -0.32 -8.97
CA TYR A 168 -12.59 -0.75 -10.35
C TYR A 168 -13.84 -1.05 -11.16
N ALA A 169 -13.74 -0.86 -12.48
CA ALA A 169 -14.82 -1.11 -13.41
C ALA A 169 -15.24 -2.59 -13.42
N ARG A 170 -16.55 -2.83 -13.49
CA ARG A 170 -17.18 -4.16 -13.44
C ARG A 170 -16.55 -5.20 -14.38
N PRO A 171 -16.36 -4.95 -15.69
CA PRO A 171 -15.83 -5.97 -16.59
C PRO A 171 -14.45 -6.50 -16.17
N ARG A 172 -13.63 -5.64 -15.56
CA ARG A 172 -12.28 -5.98 -15.13
C ARG A 172 -12.30 -6.90 -13.90
N VAL A 173 -13.18 -6.59 -12.95
CA VAL A 173 -13.34 -7.38 -11.73
C VAL A 173 -13.95 -8.75 -12.07
N GLU A 174 -14.93 -8.80 -12.97
CA GLU A 174 -15.56 -10.04 -13.44
C GLU A 174 -14.57 -10.95 -14.17
N ALA A 175 -13.77 -10.41 -15.10
CA ALA A 175 -12.75 -11.17 -15.81
C ALA A 175 -11.72 -11.80 -14.85
N TRP A 176 -11.29 -11.04 -13.83
CA TRP A 176 -10.38 -11.55 -12.82
C TRP A 176 -11.03 -12.58 -11.89
N TYR A 177 -12.28 -12.36 -11.48
CA TYR A 177 -13.04 -13.31 -10.67
C TYR A 177 -13.14 -14.67 -11.35
N GLU A 178 -13.56 -14.71 -12.62
CA GLU A 178 -13.69 -15.96 -13.37
C GLU A 178 -12.34 -16.66 -13.55
N ALA A 179 -11.24 -15.91 -13.77
CA ALA A 179 -9.90 -16.48 -13.82
C ALA A 179 -9.47 -17.12 -12.48
N CYS A 180 -9.81 -16.48 -11.35
CA CYS A 180 -9.45 -16.99 -10.02
C CYS A 180 -10.33 -18.16 -9.56
N LYS A 181 -11.63 -18.13 -9.92
CA LYS A 181 -12.64 -19.14 -9.58
C LYS A 181 -12.23 -20.55 -10.01
N ILE A 182 -11.50 -20.68 -11.13
CA ILE A 182 -10.97 -21.95 -11.64
C ILE A 182 -10.17 -22.71 -10.56
N ASN A 183 -9.46 -22.00 -9.69
CA ASN A 183 -8.63 -22.58 -8.62
C ASN A 183 -9.44 -23.22 -7.47
N TYR A 184 -10.75 -22.99 -7.40
CA TYR A 184 -11.66 -23.63 -6.45
C TYR A 184 -12.37 -24.83 -7.07
N THR A 185 -12.66 -24.79 -8.37
CA THR A 185 -13.27 -25.91 -9.11
C THR A 185 -12.28 -27.05 -9.40
N GLN A 186 -11.00 -26.76 -9.62
CA GLN A 186 -9.98 -27.79 -9.87
C GLN A 186 -9.72 -28.72 -8.66
N ALA A 187 -10.16 -28.35 -7.46
CA ALA A 187 -10.09 -29.23 -6.29
C ALA A 187 -11.13 -30.37 -6.32
N LEU A 188 -12.20 -30.26 -7.13
CA LEU A 188 -13.21 -31.31 -7.29
C LEU A 188 -12.92 -32.30 -8.43
N THR A 189 -12.12 -31.93 -9.43
CA THR A 189 -11.85 -32.79 -10.60
C THR A 189 -10.61 -33.69 -10.45
N SER A 190 -9.79 -33.49 -9.43
CA SER A 190 -8.64 -34.37 -9.13
C SER A 190 -9.02 -35.57 -8.25
N ALA A 191 -10.31 -35.76 -7.96
CA ALA A 191 -10.83 -36.95 -7.31
C ALA A 191 -11.41 -37.94 -8.34
N THR A 192 -10.69 -38.22 -9.44
CA THR A 192 -10.84 -39.54 -10.06
C THR A 192 -10.15 -40.51 -9.11
N ALA A 193 -10.93 -41.08 -8.19
CA ALA A 193 -10.46 -42.19 -7.39
C ALA A 193 -9.79 -43.20 -8.34
N PRO A 194 -8.54 -43.63 -8.09
CA PRO A 194 -8.03 -44.80 -8.79
C PRO A 194 -9.05 -45.91 -8.51
N ALA A 195 -9.51 -46.58 -9.57
CA ALA A 195 -10.31 -47.79 -9.43
C ALA A 195 -9.66 -48.67 -8.36
N PRO A 196 -10.43 -49.25 -7.42
CA PRO A 196 -9.87 -50.00 -6.31
C PRO A 196 -8.94 -51.07 -6.89
N GLN A 197 -7.63 -50.84 -6.73
CA GLN A 197 -6.63 -51.84 -7.04
C GLN A 197 -6.94 -53.01 -6.08
N PRO A 198 -7.12 -54.25 -6.58
CA PRO A 198 -7.26 -55.39 -5.70
C PRO A 198 -6.04 -55.39 -4.78
N ASP A 199 -6.30 -55.41 -3.48
CA ASP A 199 -5.31 -55.25 -2.42
C ASP A 199 -4.40 -56.50 -2.38
N VAL A 200 -3.42 -56.53 -3.29
CA VAL A 200 -2.52 -57.67 -3.55
C VAL A 200 -1.79 -58.08 -2.27
N TYR A 201 -1.57 -57.13 -1.36
CA TYR A 201 -0.92 -57.36 -0.08
C TYR A 201 -1.80 -58.15 0.90
N ASN A 202 -3.10 -57.86 0.94
CA ASN A 202 -4.06 -58.60 1.77
C ASN A 202 -4.32 -60.02 1.25
N GLN A 203 -4.30 -60.22 -0.07
CA GLN A 203 -4.41 -61.56 -0.66
C GLN A 203 -3.19 -62.43 -0.38
N GLN A 204 -1.98 -61.86 -0.42
CA GLN A 204 -0.75 -62.59 -0.09
C GLN A 204 -0.67 -62.93 1.41
N ALA A 205 -1.09 -62.02 2.30
CA ALA A 205 -1.17 -62.28 3.73
C ALA A 205 -2.19 -63.38 4.07
N ALA A 206 -3.36 -63.38 3.43
CA ALA A 206 -4.37 -64.43 3.60
C ALA A 206 -3.88 -65.80 3.09
N ALA A 207 -3.19 -65.84 1.95
CA ALA A 207 -2.62 -67.08 1.41
C ALA A 207 -1.49 -67.63 2.31
N ALA A 208 -0.66 -66.77 2.89
CA ALA A 208 0.37 -67.16 3.85
C ALA A 208 -0.23 -67.69 5.17
N ALA A 209 -1.30 -67.09 5.66
CA ALA A 209 -2.02 -67.55 6.85
C ALA A 209 -2.66 -68.94 6.61
N GLN A 210 -3.28 -69.17 5.44
CA GLN A 210 -3.87 -70.46 5.10
C GLN A 210 -2.83 -71.58 5.01
N ARG A 211 -1.65 -71.32 4.43
CA ARG A 211 -0.55 -72.30 4.40
C ARG A 211 -0.04 -72.65 5.79
N THR A 212 0.05 -71.66 6.67
CA THR A 212 0.46 -71.88 8.07
C THR A 212 -0.55 -72.76 8.81
N ILE A 213 -1.85 -72.51 8.64
CA ILE A 213 -2.92 -73.31 9.26
C ILE A 213 -2.92 -74.75 8.72
N GLN A 214 -2.76 -74.95 7.41
CA GLN A 214 -2.65 -76.29 6.80
C GLN A 214 -1.42 -77.06 7.30
N GLY A 215 -0.27 -76.38 7.44
CA GLY A 215 0.96 -76.98 7.98
C GLY A 215 0.78 -77.45 9.43
N LEU A 216 0.10 -76.65 10.26
CA LEU A 216 -0.23 -77.04 11.63
C LEU A 216 -1.19 -78.23 11.65
N HIS A 217 -2.25 -78.21 10.83
CA HIS A 217 -3.20 -79.31 10.76
C HIS A 217 -2.53 -80.63 10.36
N ASN A 218 -1.63 -80.62 9.37
CA ASN A 218 -0.87 -81.80 8.97
C ASN A 218 0.08 -82.30 10.07
N LYS A 219 0.74 -81.38 10.79
CA LYS A 219 1.66 -81.70 11.89
C LYS A 219 0.95 -82.37 13.07
N TYR A 220 -0.28 -81.95 13.40
CA TYR A 220 -1.04 -82.51 14.51
C TYR A 220 -1.97 -83.68 14.12
N SER A 221 -2.24 -83.88 12.83
CA SER A 221 -3.01 -85.05 12.35
C SER A 221 -2.15 -86.31 12.20
N SER A 222 -0.83 -86.18 12.14
CA SER A 222 0.10 -87.31 11.93
C SER A 222 0.64 -87.94 13.22
N ASN A 223 0.13 -87.52 14.39
CA ASN A 223 0.48 -88.05 15.73
C ASN A 223 -0.72 -88.74 16.40
N ARG A 224 -1.61 -89.35 15.62
CA ARG A 224 -2.61 -90.31 16.08
C ARG A 224 -2.44 -91.64 15.36
#